data_AF-A0A1W2AD20-F1
#
_entry.id   AF-A0A1W2AD20-F1
#
_cell.length_a   1.000
_cell.length_b   1.000
_cell.length_c   1.000
_cell.angle_alpha   90.00
_cell.angle_beta   90.00
_cell.angle_gamma   90.00
#
_symmetry.space_group_name_H-M   'P 1'
#
loop_
_entity.id
_entity.type
_entity.pdbx_description
1 polymer ?
#
loop_
_entity_poly.entity_id
_entity_poly.type
_entity_poly.pdbx_seq_one_letter_code
_entity_poly.pdbx_strand_id
1 'polypeptide(L)'
;MCGNKTDLLDRAVAFAAAKHAGAKRKGTTIPYITHVVEAMEIVCHLTEDEEIRAAAVLHDTLEDTDTTREELAELFGDRIADLVAAESENKREGQPEEDTWTIRKQETIRHLSDASTDIRRIALGDKLANIRAMYRDYIVIGEKLWERFNQKDPVMQGMYYGLLANMFYEDEKLRNTPEYREYVVLCSKVFSGTYDGEGNPIEKEETEEEFYPGIPLEAFRQNLNEWLENPAWREYYETAPSIECQTLIALEFWYSETESEAAVEAMEGVETDLKLDDWKHLYKWCGNNPRKGLIARKIQEMEEKIDNAEY
;
A
#
# COMPACT_ATOMS: atom_id res chain seq x y z
N MET A 1 -24.45 26.50 9.30
CA MET A 1 -24.33 25.04 9.16
C MET A 1 -23.03 24.77 8.43
N CYS A 2 -21.99 24.33 9.14
CA CYS A 2 -20.72 23.88 8.57
C CYS A 2 -20.41 22.58 9.31
N GLY A 3 -20.79 21.44 8.73
CA GLY A 3 -20.44 20.13 9.26
C GLY A 3 -18.98 19.84 8.90
N ASN A 4 -18.18 19.46 9.90
CA ASN A 4 -16.76 19.17 9.78
C ASN A 4 -16.51 18.01 8.82
N LYS A 5 -15.92 18.29 7.65
CA LYS A 5 -15.45 17.27 6.69
C LYS A 5 -14.22 16.50 7.19
N THR A 6 -13.40 17.13 8.02
CA THR A 6 -12.24 16.51 8.70
C THR A 6 -12.63 15.41 9.72
N ASP A 7 -13.89 15.29 10.12
CA ASP A 7 -14.32 14.32 11.14
C ASP A 7 -14.34 12.87 10.64
N LEU A 8 -14.71 12.62 9.38
CA LEU A 8 -14.95 11.25 8.88
C LEU A 8 -13.65 10.44 8.79
N LEU A 9 -12.63 10.98 8.13
CA LEU A 9 -11.36 10.27 7.94
C LEU A 9 -10.61 10.08 9.26
N ASP A 10 -10.58 11.09 10.12
CA ASP A 10 -9.96 10.99 11.44
C ASP A 10 -10.62 9.87 12.27
N ARG A 11 -11.96 9.76 12.23
CA ARG A 11 -12.71 8.69 12.90
C ARG A 11 -12.44 7.32 12.28
N ALA A 12 -12.38 7.21 10.96
CA ALA A 12 -12.09 5.95 10.27
C ALA A 12 -10.66 5.45 10.58
N VAL A 13 -9.67 6.35 10.55
CA VAL A 13 -8.28 6.04 10.93
C VAL A 13 -8.19 5.61 12.39
N ALA A 14 -8.84 6.33 13.31
CA ALA A 14 -8.84 5.98 14.73
C ALA A 14 -9.50 4.61 14.98
N PHE A 15 -10.58 4.31 14.27
CA PHE A 15 -11.26 3.02 14.34
C PHE A 15 -10.38 1.88 13.80
N ALA A 16 -9.79 2.04 12.62
CA ALA A 16 -8.87 1.06 12.04
C ALA A 16 -7.66 0.80 12.96
N ALA A 17 -7.08 1.86 13.54
CA ALA A 17 -5.97 1.76 14.48
C ALA A 17 -6.36 0.97 15.74
N ALA A 18 -7.57 1.18 16.27
CA ALA A 18 -8.08 0.43 17.42
C ALA A 18 -8.36 -1.04 17.08
N LYS A 19 -9.00 -1.32 15.94
CA LYS A 19 -9.36 -2.68 15.53
C LYS A 19 -8.15 -3.55 15.16
N HIS A 20 -7.12 -2.95 14.55
CA HIS A 20 -5.85 -3.62 14.24
C HIS A 20 -4.80 -3.49 15.37
N ALA A 21 -5.18 -3.06 16.57
CA ALA A 21 -4.23 -2.88 17.66
C ALA A 21 -3.50 -4.19 17.99
N GLY A 22 -2.16 -4.14 17.98
CA GLY A 22 -1.30 -5.30 18.22
C GLY A 22 -1.09 -6.21 17.00
N ALA A 23 -1.84 -6.03 15.91
CA ALA A 23 -1.60 -6.74 14.66
C ALA A 23 -0.32 -6.24 13.98
N LYS A 24 0.34 -7.14 13.24
CA LYS A 24 1.60 -6.88 12.54
C LYS A 24 1.53 -7.34 11.10
N ARG A 25 2.27 -6.68 10.22
CA ARG A 25 2.49 -7.12 8.84
C ARG A 25 3.16 -8.48 8.83
N LYS A 26 2.70 -9.35 7.92
CA LYS A 26 3.06 -10.77 7.89
C LYS A 26 4.58 -10.98 7.88
N GLY A 27 5.08 -11.74 8.86
CA GLY A 27 6.51 -12.06 8.97
C GLY A 27 7.42 -10.89 9.36
N THR A 28 6.86 -9.79 9.89
CA THR A 28 7.63 -8.61 10.32
C THR A 28 7.23 -8.13 11.72
N THR A 29 7.93 -7.13 12.24
CA THR A 29 7.54 -6.39 13.46
C THR A 29 6.74 -5.12 13.17
N ILE A 30 6.50 -4.80 11.90
CA ILE A 30 5.84 -3.56 11.47
C ILE A 30 4.35 -3.63 11.84
N PRO A 31 3.78 -2.60 12.50
CA PRO A 31 2.35 -2.55 12.86
C PRO A 31 1.44 -2.65 11.63
N TYR A 32 0.33 -3.38 11.72
CA TYR A 32 -0.54 -3.63 10.56
C TYR A 32 -1.19 -2.36 9.98
N ILE A 33 -1.63 -1.48 10.87
CA ILE A 33 -2.15 -0.14 10.56
C ILE A 33 -1.35 0.68 9.52
N THR A 34 -0.04 0.46 9.37
CA THR A 34 0.76 1.16 8.36
C THR A 34 0.29 0.82 6.96
N HIS A 35 -0.19 -0.41 6.75
CA HIS A 35 -0.76 -0.86 5.47
C HIS A 35 -2.05 -0.13 5.13
N VAL A 36 -3.03 -0.13 6.03
CA VAL A 36 -4.34 0.48 5.73
C VAL A 36 -4.24 2.01 5.61
N VAL A 37 -3.29 2.64 6.32
CA VAL A 37 -2.99 4.08 6.14
C VAL A 37 -2.29 4.34 4.79
N GLU A 38 -1.33 3.50 4.39
CA GLU A 38 -0.68 3.60 3.07
C GLU A 38 -1.71 3.39 1.94
N ALA A 39 -2.60 2.41 2.07
CA ALA A 39 -3.69 2.18 1.12
C ALA A 39 -4.64 3.40 1.01
N MET A 40 -5.05 3.98 2.14
CA MET A 40 -5.85 5.20 2.16
C MET A 40 -5.14 6.38 1.48
N GLU A 41 -3.85 6.56 1.75
CA GLU A 41 -3.05 7.65 1.20
C GLU A 41 -2.91 7.54 -0.32
N ILE A 42 -2.70 6.33 -0.85
CA ILE A 42 -2.76 6.05 -2.29
C ILE A 42 -4.14 6.43 -2.85
N VAL A 43 -5.23 6.00 -2.19
CA VAL A 43 -6.60 6.31 -2.64
C VAL A 43 -6.91 7.80 -2.58
N CYS A 44 -6.29 8.57 -1.66
CA CYS A 44 -6.45 10.01 -1.60
C CYS A 44 -6.00 10.71 -2.89
N HIS A 45 -4.99 10.17 -3.59
CA HIS A 45 -4.54 10.69 -4.88
C HIS A 45 -5.44 10.28 -6.06
N LEU A 46 -6.26 9.23 -5.89
CA LEU A 46 -7.13 8.69 -6.93
C LEU A 46 -8.54 9.31 -6.97
N THR A 47 -8.97 9.93 -5.86
CA THR A 47 -10.32 10.51 -5.72
C THR A 47 -10.42 11.51 -4.57
N GLU A 48 -11.34 12.49 -4.68
CA GLU A 48 -11.72 13.44 -3.62
C GLU A 48 -12.90 12.97 -2.75
N ASP A 49 -13.44 11.78 -3.02
CA ASP A 49 -14.56 11.23 -2.27
C ASP A 49 -14.11 10.70 -0.90
N GLU A 50 -14.52 11.40 0.17
CA GLU A 50 -14.13 11.08 1.55
C GLU A 50 -14.65 9.71 2.01
N GLU A 51 -15.77 9.21 1.49
CA GLU A 51 -16.28 7.89 1.87
C GLU A 51 -15.47 6.77 1.23
N ILE A 52 -14.95 6.96 0.01
CA ILE A 52 -14.03 6.00 -0.63
C ILE A 52 -12.68 5.99 0.11
N ARG A 53 -12.17 7.16 0.48
CA ARG A 53 -10.95 7.30 1.29
C ARG A 53 -11.13 6.63 2.67
N ALA A 54 -12.28 6.82 3.32
CA ALA A 54 -12.60 6.15 4.57
C ALA A 54 -12.72 4.62 4.41
N ALA A 55 -13.37 4.15 3.33
CA ALA A 55 -13.42 2.72 3.04
C ALA A 55 -12.02 2.12 2.82
N ALA A 56 -11.09 2.86 2.21
CA ALA A 56 -9.72 2.41 2.01
C ALA A 56 -8.94 2.18 3.32
N VAL A 57 -9.09 3.05 4.34
CA VAL A 57 -8.45 2.79 5.64
C VAL A 57 -9.16 1.68 6.44
N LEU A 58 -10.41 1.37 6.10
CA LEU A 58 -11.23 0.35 6.77
C LEU A 58 -11.24 -1.00 6.04
N HIS A 59 -10.61 -1.14 4.87
CA HIS A 59 -10.85 -2.27 3.96
C HIS A 59 -10.64 -3.65 4.60
N ASP A 60 -9.62 -3.79 5.45
CA ASP A 60 -9.31 -5.05 6.14
C ASP A 60 -10.04 -5.25 7.47
N THR A 61 -10.86 -4.29 7.92
CA THR A 61 -11.49 -4.39 9.25
C THR A 61 -12.48 -5.55 9.31
N LEU A 62 -13.28 -5.78 8.26
CA LEU A 62 -14.19 -6.94 8.21
C LEU A 62 -13.43 -8.27 8.06
N GLU A 63 -12.27 -8.25 7.41
CA GLU A 63 -11.52 -9.46 7.08
C GLU A 63 -10.64 -9.93 8.26
N ASP A 64 -9.97 -9.01 8.95
CA ASP A 64 -8.88 -9.30 9.88
C ASP A 64 -9.16 -8.95 11.34
N THR A 65 -10.38 -8.47 11.65
CA THR A 65 -10.76 -8.04 13.01
C THR A 65 -12.13 -8.58 13.40
N ASP A 66 -12.63 -8.21 14.58
CA ASP A 66 -13.97 -8.57 15.05
C ASP A 66 -15.07 -7.61 14.55
N THR A 67 -14.73 -6.73 13.58
CA THR A 67 -15.66 -5.74 13.02
C THR A 67 -16.75 -6.41 12.20
N THR A 68 -17.99 -5.94 12.34
CA THR A 68 -19.11 -6.39 11.49
C THR A 68 -19.55 -5.31 10.50
N ARG A 69 -20.23 -5.72 9.42
CA ARG A 69 -20.80 -4.76 8.46
C ARG A 69 -21.80 -3.83 9.15
N GLU A 70 -22.59 -4.35 10.09
CA GLU A 70 -23.56 -3.57 10.86
C GLU A 70 -22.88 -2.51 11.72
N GLU A 71 -21.75 -2.83 12.36
CA GLU A 71 -20.94 -1.87 13.11
C GLU A 71 -20.45 -0.74 12.19
N LEU A 72 -19.93 -1.07 11.00
CA LEU A 72 -19.50 -0.06 10.03
C LEU A 72 -20.66 0.80 9.53
N ALA A 73 -21.82 0.19 9.26
CA ALA A 73 -23.00 0.92 8.79
C ALA A 73 -23.52 1.89 9.86
N GLU A 74 -23.51 1.49 11.14
CA GLU A 74 -23.92 2.33 12.26
C GLU A 74 -22.96 3.51 12.49
N LEU A 75 -21.65 3.28 12.38
CA LEU A 75 -20.63 4.28 12.67
C LEU A 75 -20.32 5.22 11.49
N PHE A 76 -20.32 4.69 10.27
CA PHE A 76 -19.82 5.38 9.07
C PHE A 76 -20.85 5.48 7.94
N GLY A 77 -21.94 4.71 7.99
CA GLY A 77 -23.01 4.70 6.99
C GLY A 77 -22.92 3.54 6.01
N ASP A 78 -24.07 3.20 5.41
CA ASP A 78 -24.21 2.02 4.54
C ASP A 78 -23.25 2.01 3.34
N ARG A 79 -22.99 3.17 2.73
CA ARG A 79 -22.11 3.26 1.56
C ARG A 79 -20.68 2.83 1.89
N ILE A 80 -20.14 3.25 3.03
CA ILE A 80 -18.80 2.82 3.47
C ILE A 80 -18.80 1.33 3.82
N ALA A 81 -19.83 0.87 4.54
CA ALA A 81 -19.95 -0.55 4.89
C ALA A 81 -20.02 -1.45 3.64
N ASP A 82 -20.72 -1.02 2.59
CA ASP A 82 -20.84 -1.75 1.33
C ASP A 82 -19.53 -1.73 0.53
N LEU A 83 -18.80 -0.61 0.51
CA LEU A 83 -17.48 -0.53 -0.12
C LEU A 83 -16.47 -1.46 0.56
N VAL A 84 -16.42 -1.45 1.90
CA VAL A 84 -15.54 -2.33 2.68
C VAL A 84 -15.91 -3.81 2.47
N ALA A 85 -17.21 -4.12 2.49
CA ALA A 85 -17.69 -5.49 2.26
C ALA A 85 -17.38 -6.01 0.85
N ALA A 86 -17.37 -5.13 -0.16
CA ALA A 86 -17.00 -5.51 -1.53
C ALA A 86 -15.52 -5.88 -1.67
N GLU A 87 -14.64 -5.25 -0.88
CA GLU A 87 -13.19 -5.52 -0.89
C GLU A 87 -12.78 -6.71 0.00
N SER A 88 -13.65 -7.15 0.91
CA SER A 88 -13.33 -8.22 1.86
C SER A 88 -13.40 -9.61 1.21
N GLU A 89 -12.35 -10.42 1.36
CA GLU A 89 -12.37 -11.81 0.87
C GLU A 89 -13.18 -12.73 1.79
N ASN A 90 -13.92 -13.68 1.21
CA ASN A 90 -14.45 -14.81 1.98
C ASN A 90 -13.30 -15.74 2.35
N LYS A 91 -12.88 -15.73 3.62
CA LYS A 91 -11.79 -16.58 4.15
C LYS A 91 -12.05 -18.09 4.11
N ARG A 92 -13.23 -18.55 3.67
CA ARG A 92 -13.61 -19.97 3.58
C ARG A 92 -13.39 -20.69 4.91
N GLU A 93 -13.98 -20.16 5.99
CA GLU A 93 -13.81 -20.69 7.34
C GLU A 93 -13.94 -22.23 7.40
N GLY A 94 -13.03 -22.86 8.14
CA GLY A 94 -12.97 -24.32 8.28
C GLY A 94 -12.16 -25.05 7.20
N GLN A 95 -11.56 -24.33 6.25
CA GLN A 95 -10.64 -24.89 5.25
C GLN A 95 -9.24 -24.26 5.38
N PRO A 96 -8.15 -24.99 5.07
CA PRO A 96 -6.80 -24.42 5.07
C PRO A 96 -6.67 -23.23 4.11
N GLU A 97 -5.97 -22.18 4.54
CA GLU A 97 -5.80 -20.95 3.75
C GLU A 97 -5.01 -21.16 2.45
N GLU A 98 -4.11 -22.15 2.45
CA GLU A 98 -3.31 -22.57 1.28
C GLU A 98 -4.19 -23.26 0.23
N ASP A 99 -5.06 -24.20 0.63
CA ASP A 99 -5.96 -24.93 -0.26
C ASP A 99 -7.01 -24.03 -0.92
N THR A 100 -7.39 -22.95 -0.23
CA THR A 100 -8.42 -22.03 -0.70
C THR A 100 -7.86 -20.82 -1.45
N TRP A 101 -6.54 -20.63 -1.45
CA TRP A 101 -5.90 -19.42 -2.00
C TRP A 101 -6.32 -19.15 -3.44
N THR A 102 -6.21 -20.16 -4.32
CA THR A 102 -6.53 -20.03 -5.74
C THR A 102 -7.99 -19.65 -5.96
N ILE A 103 -8.91 -20.28 -5.22
CA ILE A 103 -10.35 -20.00 -5.34
C ILE A 103 -10.65 -18.57 -4.89
N ARG A 104 -10.12 -18.13 -3.75
CA ARG A 104 -10.31 -16.76 -3.24
C ARG A 104 -9.79 -15.70 -4.21
N LYS A 105 -8.61 -15.94 -4.79
CA LYS A 105 -8.04 -15.00 -5.77
C LYS A 105 -8.84 -14.96 -7.07
N GLN A 106 -9.36 -16.08 -7.55
CA GLN A 106 -10.27 -16.10 -8.70
C GLN A 106 -11.59 -15.37 -8.43
N GLU A 107 -12.15 -15.52 -7.24
CA GLU A 107 -13.35 -14.79 -6.82
C GLU A 107 -13.09 -13.29 -6.78
N THR A 108 -11.94 -12.87 -6.25
CA THR A 108 -11.50 -11.48 -6.25
C THR A 108 -11.40 -10.92 -7.66
N ILE A 109 -10.73 -11.63 -8.58
CA ILE A 109 -10.62 -11.19 -9.98
C ILE A 109 -11.99 -11.05 -10.63
N ARG A 110 -12.86 -12.07 -10.50
CA ARG A 110 -14.21 -12.02 -11.07
C ARG A 110 -15.04 -10.87 -10.50
N HIS A 111 -14.95 -10.64 -9.19
CA HIS A 111 -15.63 -9.53 -8.53
C HIS A 111 -15.17 -8.19 -9.09
N LEU A 112 -13.84 -7.95 -9.15
CA LEU A 112 -13.28 -6.68 -9.57
C LEU A 112 -13.47 -6.39 -11.08
N SER A 113 -13.58 -7.43 -11.91
CA SER A 113 -13.91 -7.29 -13.35
C SER A 113 -15.25 -6.59 -13.58
N ASP A 114 -16.24 -6.78 -12.71
CA ASP A 114 -17.56 -6.13 -12.81
C ASP A 114 -17.73 -4.96 -11.82
N ALA A 115 -16.74 -4.73 -10.96
CA ALA A 115 -16.80 -3.71 -9.93
C ALA A 115 -16.74 -2.27 -10.49
N SER A 116 -17.27 -1.33 -9.71
CA SER A 116 -17.19 0.10 -10.03
C SER A 116 -15.75 0.62 -9.93
N THR A 117 -15.46 1.74 -10.58
CA THR A 117 -14.18 2.44 -10.39
C THR A 117 -13.87 2.71 -8.92
N ASP A 118 -14.89 2.95 -8.09
CA ASP A 118 -14.71 3.28 -6.68
C ASP A 118 -14.14 2.10 -5.89
N ILE A 119 -14.65 0.89 -6.14
CA ILE A 119 -14.11 -0.35 -5.58
C ILE A 119 -12.69 -0.58 -6.13
N ARG A 120 -12.51 -0.46 -7.46
CA ARG A 120 -11.19 -0.65 -8.10
C ARG A 120 -10.11 0.31 -7.59
N ARG A 121 -10.47 1.53 -7.16
CA ARG A 121 -9.55 2.46 -6.49
C ARG A 121 -9.06 1.91 -5.16
N ILE A 122 -9.97 1.37 -4.34
CA ILE A 122 -9.63 0.78 -3.05
C ILE A 122 -8.73 -0.44 -3.27
N ALA A 123 -9.11 -1.34 -4.18
CA ALA A 123 -8.29 -2.48 -4.57
C ALA A 123 -6.90 -2.06 -5.08
N LEU A 124 -6.80 -1.03 -5.92
CA LEU A 124 -5.50 -0.52 -6.39
C LEU A 124 -4.67 0.01 -5.21
N GLY A 125 -5.30 0.74 -4.28
CA GLY A 125 -4.67 1.22 -3.06
C GLY A 125 -4.08 0.10 -2.20
N ASP A 126 -4.89 -0.90 -1.88
CA ASP A 126 -4.46 -2.09 -1.13
C ASP A 126 -3.32 -2.83 -1.84
N LYS A 127 -3.49 -3.16 -3.12
CA LYS A 127 -2.51 -3.96 -3.86
C LYS A 127 -1.22 -3.20 -4.13
N LEU A 128 -1.28 -1.88 -4.31
CA LEU A 128 -0.08 -1.04 -4.37
C LEU A 128 0.64 -1.00 -3.02
N ALA A 129 -0.05 -0.73 -1.90
CA ALA A 129 0.57 -0.78 -0.58
C ALA A 129 1.26 -2.14 -0.30
N ASN A 130 0.61 -3.23 -0.71
CA ASN A 130 1.18 -4.57 -0.61
C ASN A 130 2.43 -4.77 -1.46
N ILE A 131 2.41 -4.40 -2.74
CA ILE A 131 3.59 -4.60 -3.61
C ILE A 131 4.76 -3.68 -3.23
N ARG A 132 4.48 -2.48 -2.70
CA ARG A 132 5.49 -1.59 -2.11
C ARG A 132 6.21 -2.25 -0.94
N ALA A 133 5.46 -2.81 0.01
CA ALA A 133 6.03 -3.56 1.12
C ALA A 133 6.80 -4.80 0.65
N MET A 134 6.24 -5.56 -0.29
CA MET A 134 6.91 -6.73 -0.87
C MET A 134 8.23 -6.35 -1.54
N TYR A 135 8.28 -5.25 -2.29
CA TYR A 135 9.51 -4.78 -2.92
C TYR A 135 10.57 -4.39 -1.89
N ARG A 136 10.19 -3.62 -0.86
CA ARG A 136 11.09 -3.26 0.25
C ARG A 136 11.69 -4.50 0.93
N ASP A 137 10.87 -5.51 1.17
CA ASP A 137 11.38 -6.77 1.74
C ASP A 137 12.24 -7.55 0.73
N TYR A 138 11.80 -7.68 -0.52
CA TYR A 138 12.46 -8.46 -1.56
C TYR A 138 13.89 -7.99 -1.81
N ILE A 139 14.15 -6.68 -1.85
CA ILE A 139 15.51 -6.15 -2.05
C ILE A 139 16.45 -6.44 -0.86
N VAL A 140 15.90 -6.76 0.32
CA VAL A 140 16.70 -7.07 1.52
C VAL A 140 16.90 -8.57 1.68
N ILE A 141 15.85 -9.39 1.52
CA ILE A 141 15.87 -10.83 1.84
C ILE A 141 15.75 -11.76 0.63
N GLY A 142 15.49 -11.21 -0.57
CA GLY A 142 15.33 -11.96 -1.82
C GLY A 142 14.24 -13.02 -1.74
N GLU A 143 14.52 -14.19 -2.30
CA GLU A 143 13.59 -15.34 -2.38
C GLU A 143 13.08 -15.84 -1.03
N LYS A 144 13.76 -15.54 0.09
CA LYS A 144 13.27 -15.88 1.43
C LYS A 144 11.96 -15.17 1.78
N LEU A 145 11.62 -14.10 1.05
CA LEU A 145 10.33 -13.41 1.17
C LEU A 145 9.16 -14.39 1.08
N TRP A 146 9.21 -15.35 0.16
CA TRP A 146 8.09 -16.24 -0.12
C TRP A 146 7.76 -17.18 1.02
N GLU A 147 8.73 -17.47 1.90
CA GLU A 147 8.50 -18.26 3.12
C GLU A 147 7.51 -17.60 4.09
N ARG A 148 7.29 -16.27 3.98
CA ARG A 148 6.31 -15.54 4.78
C ARG A 148 4.87 -15.74 4.30
N PHE A 149 4.66 -16.16 3.06
CA PHE A 149 3.32 -16.26 2.46
C PHE A 149 2.73 -17.66 2.62
N ASN A 150 1.40 -17.77 2.58
CA ASN A 150 0.75 -19.09 2.58
C ASN A 150 0.94 -19.76 1.22
N GLN A 151 0.68 -19.01 0.14
CA GLN A 151 1.14 -19.37 -1.20
C GLN A 151 2.59 -18.92 -1.37
N LYS A 152 3.50 -19.89 -1.39
CA LYS A 152 4.96 -19.68 -1.44
C LYS A 152 5.52 -19.65 -2.86
N ASP A 153 4.72 -19.96 -3.87
CA ASP A 153 5.16 -19.90 -5.26
C ASP A 153 5.12 -18.44 -5.78
N PRO A 154 6.27 -17.82 -6.09
CA PRO A 154 6.33 -16.47 -6.65
C PRO A 154 5.67 -16.33 -8.02
N VAL A 155 5.62 -17.40 -8.81
CA VAL A 155 4.96 -17.41 -10.12
C VAL A 155 3.46 -17.23 -9.92
N MET A 156 2.87 -17.99 -9.01
CA MET A 156 1.44 -17.90 -8.67
C MET A 156 1.07 -16.52 -8.11
N GLN A 157 1.91 -15.96 -7.24
CA GLN A 157 1.74 -14.59 -6.74
C GLN A 157 1.82 -13.57 -7.88
N GLY A 158 2.84 -13.67 -8.74
CA GLY A 158 3.02 -12.79 -9.90
C GLY A 158 1.87 -12.84 -10.89
N MET A 159 1.32 -14.03 -11.17
CA MET A 159 0.13 -14.21 -12.01
C MET A 159 -1.07 -13.47 -11.42
N TYR A 160 -1.34 -13.61 -10.12
CA TYR A 160 -2.44 -12.90 -9.46
C TYR A 160 -2.29 -11.37 -9.57
N TYR A 161 -1.11 -10.84 -9.25
CA TYR A 161 -0.83 -9.40 -9.36
C TYR A 161 -0.90 -8.90 -10.81
N GLY A 162 -0.52 -9.72 -11.79
CA GLY A 162 -0.65 -9.42 -13.22
C GLY A 162 -2.12 -9.36 -13.68
N LEU A 163 -2.97 -10.31 -13.22
CA LEU A 163 -4.41 -10.27 -13.50
C LEU A 163 -5.07 -9.01 -12.95
N LEU A 164 -4.72 -8.62 -11.72
CA LEU A 164 -5.15 -7.35 -11.14
C LEU A 164 -4.70 -6.14 -11.97
N ALA A 165 -3.45 -6.14 -12.46
CA ALA A 165 -2.93 -5.07 -13.31
C ALA A 165 -3.79 -4.86 -14.55
N ASN A 166 -4.17 -5.95 -15.23
CA ASN A 166 -5.02 -5.87 -16.41
C ASN A 166 -6.41 -5.34 -16.09
N MET A 167 -6.99 -5.77 -14.96
CA MET A 167 -8.29 -5.25 -14.52
C MET A 167 -8.21 -3.75 -14.22
N PHE A 168 -7.17 -3.27 -13.54
CA PHE A 168 -6.96 -1.84 -13.32
C PHE A 168 -6.74 -1.08 -14.64
N TYR A 169 -6.10 -1.69 -15.63
CA TYR A 169 -5.88 -1.11 -16.95
C TYR A 169 -7.18 -0.91 -17.76
N GLU A 170 -8.15 -1.80 -17.58
CA GLU A 170 -9.46 -1.68 -18.23
C GLU A 170 -10.27 -0.49 -17.72
N ASP A 171 -9.97 0.03 -16.52
CA ASP A 171 -10.55 1.26 -16.02
C ASP A 171 -9.81 2.49 -16.57
N GLU A 172 -10.47 3.25 -17.46
CA GLU A 172 -9.89 4.44 -18.07
C GLU A 172 -9.48 5.53 -17.07
N LYS A 173 -10.11 5.55 -15.88
CA LYS A 173 -9.78 6.49 -14.81
C LYS A 173 -8.55 6.06 -14.01
N LEU A 174 -8.13 4.80 -14.09
CA LEU A 174 -6.99 4.26 -13.34
C LEU A 174 -5.76 4.05 -14.23
N ARG A 175 -5.91 3.56 -15.46
CA ARG A 175 -4.80 3.12 -16.32
C ARG A 175 -3.71 4.16 -16.61
N ASN A 176 -4.02 5.45 -16.43
CA ASN A 176 -3.10 6.55 -16.67
C ASN A 176 -2.61 7.23 -15.39
N THR A 177 -3.03 6.74 -14.24
CA THR A 177 -2.65 7.30 -12.93
C THR A 177 -1.20 6.92 -12.58
N PRO A 178 -0.48 7.80 -11.87
CA PRO A 178 0.86 7.46 -11.38
C PRO A 178 0.87 6.21 -10.49
N GLU A 179 -0.15 6.01 -9.67
CA GLU A 179 -0.31 4.88 -8.75
C GLU A 179 -0.39 3.56 -9.51
N TYR A 180 -1.20 3.50 -10.57
CA TYR A 180 -1.27 2.31 -11.42
C TYR A 180 0.07 2.01 -12.11
N ARG A 181 0.77 3.05 -12.60
CA ARG A 181 2.08 2.88 -13.24
C ARG A 181 3.11 2.35 -12.24
N GLU A 182 3.13 2.90 -11.03
CA GLU A 182 3.99 2.44 -9.96
C GLU A 182 3.70 0.98 -9.60
N TYR A 183 2.42 0.61 -9.48
CA TYR A 183 1.99 -0.76 -9.24
C TYR A 183 2.57 -1.73 -10.27
N VAL A 184 2.46 -1.41 -11.56
CA VAL A 184 3.00 -2.26 -12.64
C VAL A 184 4.53 -2.37 -12.57
N VAL A 185 5.24 -1.27 -12.28
CA VAL A 185 6.70 -1.26 -12.15
C VAL A 185 7.16 -2.07 -10.94
N LEU A 186 6.47 -1.98 -9.81
CA LEU A 186 6.83 -2.75 -8.63
C LEU A 186 6.51 -4.23 -8.81
N CYS A 187 5.39 -4.57 -9.45
CA CYS A 187 5.10 -5.93 -9.88
C CYS A 187 6.23 -6.47 -10.77
N SER A 188 6.67 -5.70 -11.77
CA SER A 188 7.76 -6.16 -12.64
C SER A 188 9.07 -6.31 -11.88
N LYS A 189 9.39 -5.46 -10.89
CA LYS A 189 10.61 -5.59 -10.08
C LYS A 189 10.56 -6.79 -9.15
N VAL A 190 9.47 -6.98 -8.41
CA VAL A 190 9.32 -8.05 -7.41
C VAL A 190 9.20 -9.42 -8.07
N PHE A 191 8.52 -9.47 -9.21
CA PHE A 191 8.33 -10.70 -9.97
C PHE A 191 9.28 -10.80 -11.18
N SER A 192 10.29 -9.92 -11.31
CA SER A 192 11.31 -10.07 -12.37
C SER A 192 12.20 -11.27 -12.08
N GLY A 193 12.47 -12.08 -13.12
CA GLY A 193 13.22 -13.34 -12.99
C GLY A 193 12.36 -14.59 -12.85
N THR A 194 11.03 -14.47 -12.82
CA THR A 194 10.12 -15.61 -12.98
C THR A 194 9.73 -15.86 -14.43
N TYR A 195 9.99 -14.92 -15.35
CA TYR A 195 9.71 -15.03 -16.78
C TYR A 195 10.88 -14.49 -17.63
N ASP A 196 11.22 -15.17 -18.74
CA ASP A 196 12.24 -14.74 -19.70
C ASP A 196 11.80 -13.47 -20.45
N GLY A 197 12.68 -12.83 -21.23
CA GLY A 197 12.36 -11.61 -21.99
C GLY A 197 11.24 -11.73 -23.03
N GLU A 198 10.62 -12.91 -23.19
CA GLU A 198 9.58 -13.23 -24.19
C GLU A 198 8.22 -13.61 -23.57
N GLY A 199 8.10 -13.70 -22.25
CA GLY A 199 6.81 -13.90 -21.56
C GLY A 199 6.64 -15.32 -21.05
N ASN A 200 7.63 -16.18 -21.24
CA ASN A 200 7.61 -17.56 -20.78
C ASN A 200 8.15 -17.63 -19.35
N PRO A 201 7.60 -18.48 -18.47
CA PRO A 201 8.22 -18.73 -17.18
C PRO A 201 9.69 -19.13 -17.37
N ILE A 202 10.62 -18.58 -16.58
CA ILE A 202 11.97 -19.14 -16.50
C ILE A 202 11.82 -20.46 -15.75
N GLU A 203 11.90 -21.57 -16.49
CA GLU A 203 11.78 -22.92 -15.92
C GLU A 203 12.79 -23.09 -14.77
N LYS A 204 12.29 -23.13 -13.53
CA LYS A 204 12.88 -24.00 -12.52
C LYS A 204 12.19 -25.34 -12.71
N GLU A 205 12.99 -26.38 -13.01
CA GLU A 205 12.56 -27.73 -13.34
C GLU A 205 11.28 -28.18 -12.58
N GLU A 206 10.25 -28.41 -13.40
CA GLU A 206 9.13 -29.37 -13.32
C GLU A 206 8.48 -29.63 -11.94
N THR A 207 7.18 -29.32 -11.79
CA THR A 207 6.04 -30.13 -12.28
C THR A 207 4.71 -29.51 -11.81
N GLU A 208 3.76 -29.31 -12.72
CA GLU A 208 2.42 -29.95 -12.75
C GLU A 208 1.45 -29.11 -13.59
N GLU A 209 0.90 -29.79 -14.60
CA GLU A 209 -0.07 -29.31 -15.57
C GLU A 209 -1.43 -28.94 -14.93
N GLU A 210 -2.14 -28.05 -15.63
CA GLU A 210 -3.56 -27.70 -15.50
C GLU A 210 -4.00 -26.74 -14.36
N PHE A 211 -3.86 -25.43 -14.60
CA PHE A 211 -4.97 -24.50 -14.28
C PHE A 211 -5.02 -23.22 -15.15
N TYR A 212 -5.89 -23.29 -16.17
CA TYR A 212 -6.73 -22.28 -16.88
C TYR A 212 -6.26 -20.82 -17.20
N PRO A 213 -6.76 -20.26 -18.32
CA PRO A 213 -6.13 -19.22 -19.13
C PRO A 213 -6.61 -17.80 -18.84
N GLY A 214 -5.74 -16.83 -19.16
CA GLY A 214 -6.15 -15.48 -19.54
C GLY A 214 -5.32 -14.35 -18.96
N ILE A 215 -4.23 -13.98 -19.64
CA ILE A 215 -4.00 -12.69 -20.35
C ILE A 215 -2.54 -12.71 -20.86
N PRO A 216 -2.23 -12.25 -22.10
CA PRO A 216 -0.87 -12.34 -22.65
C PRO A 216 0.09 -11.41 -21.89
N LEU A 217 1.13 -12.00 -21.26
CA LEU A 217 2.29 -11.26 -20.71
C LEU A 217 2.88 -10.24 -21.70
N GLU A 218 2.67 -10.45 -22.99
CA GLU A 218 3.12 -9.58 -24.08
C GLU A 218 2.56 -8.16 -23.99
N ALA A 219 1.28 -8.00 -23.67
CA ALA A 219 0.66 -6.67 -23.54
C ALA A 219 1.17 -5.93 -22.29
N PHE A 220 1.41 -6.66 -21.20
CA PHE A 220 2.02 -6.13 -19.97
C PHE A 220 3.44 -5.61 -20.22
N ARG A 221 4.23 -6.34 -21.02
CA ARG A 221 5.62 -5.99 -21.36
C ARG A 221 5.74 -4.87 -22.37
N GLN A 222 4.88 -4.87 -23.39
CA GLN A 222 4.84 -3.81 -24.38
C GLN A 222 4.53 -2.46 -23.73
N ASN A 223 3.53 -2.45 -22.82
CA ASN A 223 3.17 -1.26 -22.06
C ASN A 223 4.29 -0.80 -21.11
N LEU A 224 4.95 -1.72 -20.39
CA LEU A 224 6.06 -1.38 -19.49
C LEU A 224 7.26 -0.74 -20.23
N ASN A 225 7.61 -1.25 -21.41
CA ASN A 225 8.73 -0.72 -22.20
C ASN A 225 8.44 0.70 -22.72
N GLU A 226 7.23 0.96 -23.21
CA GLU A 226 6.81 2.31 -23.64
C GLU A 226 6.80 3.32 -22.49
N TRP A 227 6.59 2.86 -21.24
CA TRP A 227 6.54 3.72 -20.06
C TRP A 227 7.91 4.04 -19.44
N LEU A 228 8.84 3.07 -19.39
CA LEU A 228 10.20 3.29 -18.88
C LEU A 228 11.01 4.30 -19.72
N GLU A 229 10.60 4.50 -20.98
CA GLU A 229 11.17 5.48 -21.89
C GLU A 229 10.57 6.90 -21.75
N ASN A 230 9.50 7.08 -20.96
CA ASN A 230 8.82 8.38 -20.82
C ASN A 230 9.54 9.32 -19.82
N PRO A 231 10.06 10.49 -20.27
CA PRO A 231 10.81 11.41 -19.41
C PRO A 231 9.98 12.03 -18.27
N ALA A 232 8.68 12.26 -18.49
CA ALA A 232 7.78 12.82 -17.47
C ALA A 232 7.55 11.84 -16.29
N TRP A 233 7.73 10.54 -16.53
CA TRP A 233 7.66 9.52 -15.48
C TRP A 233 8.92 9.49 -14.62
N ARG A 234 10.12 9.68 -15.20
CA ARG A 234 11.35 9.83 -14.41
C ARG A 234 11.29 11.04 -13.50
N GLU A 235 10.85 12.19 -14.02
CA GLU A 235 10.67 13.39 -13.23
C GLU A 235 9.67 13.19 -12.09
N TYR A 236 8.54 12.52 -12.32
CA TYR A 236 7.58 12.18 -11.27
C TYR A 236 8.18 11.26 -10.20
N TYR A 237 8.91 10.20 -10.58
CA TYR A 237 9.54 9.28 -9.63
C TYR A 237 10.66 9.94 -8.81
N GLU A 238 11.42 10.86 -9.42
CA GLU A 238 12.53 11.58 -8.80
C GLU A 238 12.06 12.78 -7.94
N THR A 239 10.81 13.25 -8.11
CA THR A 239 10.30 14.46 -7.42
C THR A 239 9.05 14.24 -6.57
N ALA A 240 8.36 13.10 -6.73
CA ALA A 240 7.33 12.67 -5.78
C ALA A 240 8.02 12.40 -4.43
N PRO A 241 7.44 12.85 -3.30
CA PRO A 241 7.90 12.39 -1.99
C PRO A 241 7.70 10.88 -1.95
N SER A 242 8.76 10.14 -2.24
CA SER A 242 8.70 8.71 -2.41
C SER A 242 8.29 8.08 -1.08
N ILE A 243 7.67 6.90 -1.20
CA ILE A 243 7.56 5.80 -0.23
C ILE A 243 8.41 5.85 1.06
N GLU A 244 9.60 6.43 1.05
CA GLU A 244 10.43 6.67 2.23
C GLU A 244 9.83 7.69 3.23
N CYS A 245 9.16 8.76 2.80
CA CYS A 245 8.67 9.83 3.70
C CYS A 245 7.49 9.40 4.59
N GLN A 246 6.57 8.60 4.05
CA GLN A 246 5.43 8.02 4.81
C GLN A 246 5.87 6.86 5.71
N THR A 247 6.94 6.13 5.33
CA THR A 247 7.55 5.04 6.13
C THR A 247 8.29 5.58 7.37
N LEU A 248 8.82 6.80 7.33
CA LEU A 248 9.56 7.42 8.44
C LEU A 248 8.67 8.05 9.52
N ILE A 249 7.47 8.51 9.18
CA ILE A 249 6.42 8.90 10.15
C ILE A 249 5.86 7.65 10.86
N ALA A 250 5.75 6.54 10.13
CA ALA A 250 5.26 5.26 10.63
C ALA A 250 6.22 4.57 11.63
N LEU A 251 7.53 4.85 11.59
CA LEU A 251 8.55 4.27 12.49
C LEU A 251 8.79 5.07 13.78
N GLU A 252 8.68 6.41 13.75
CA GLU A 252 9.00 7.29 14.89
C GLU A 252 7.93 7.27 16.00
N PHE A 253 6.68 6.93 15.67
CA PHE A 253 5.57 6.96 16.62
C PHE A 253 5.31 5.65 17.36
N TRP A 254 5.73 4.51 16.83
CA TRP A 254 5.09 3.26 17.27
C TRP A 254 5.67 2.59 18.53
N TYR A 255 6.98 2.42 18.80
CA TYR A 255 7.34 1.32 19.73
C TYR A 255 8.52 1.39 20.72
N SER A 256 8.77 2.48 21.45
CA SER A 256 9.47 2.31 22.74
C SER A 256 9.23 3.43 23.75
N GLU A 257 8.73 3.06 24.94
CA GLU A 257 8.59 3.89 26.14
C GLU A 257 9.94 4.35 26.75
N THR A 258 11.04 4.22 26.01
CA THR A 258 12.38 4.60 26.48
C THR A 258 13.06 5.60 25.54
N GLU A 259 13.72 6.58 26.15
CA GLU A 259 14.63 7.54 25.52
C GLU A 259 15.97 6.85 25.20
N SER A 260 16.06 6.05 24.14
CA SER A 260 17.37 5.51 23.72
C SER A 260 18.09 6.46 22.76
N GLU A 261 19.37 6.74 23.02
CA GLU A 261 20.28 7.50 22.14
C GLU A 261 20.31 6.93 20.70
N ALA A 262 20.07 5.62 20.56
CA ALA A 262 20.00 4.93 19.27
C ALA A 262 18.87 5.43 18.35
N ALA A 263 17.77 5.94 18.90
CA ALA A 263 16.69 6.53 18.11
C ALA A 263 17.07 7.92 17.55
N VAL A 264 17.94 8.65 18.25
CA VAL A 264 18.41 9.98 17.84
C VAL A 264 19.46 9.86 16.73
N GLU A 265 20.42 8.93 16.85
CA GLU A 265 21.39 8.64 15.78
C GLU A 265 20.71 8.14 14.49
N ALA A 266 19.62 7.36 14.61
CA ALA A 266 18.83 6.94 13.46
C ALA A 266 18.13 8.11 12.75
N MET A 267 17.72 9.17 13.47
CA MET A 267 17.15 10.38 12.85
C MET A 267 18.22 11.25 12.15
N GLU A 268 19.44 11.31 12.68
CA GLU A 268 20.51 12.12 12.08
C GLU A 268 21.13 11.46 10.84
N GLY A 269 21.10 10.13 10.75
CA GLY A 269 21.64 9.35 9.63
C GLY A 269 20.67 9.08 8.47
N VAL A 270 19.38 9.39 8.62
CA VAL A 270 18.41 9.30 7.52
C VAL A 270 18.45 10.61 6.74
N GLU A 271 19.15 10.63 5.61
CA GLU A 271 18.96 11.64 4.58
C GLU A 271 17.55 11.47 4.02
N THR A 272 16.64 12.38 4.38
CA THR A 272 15.29 12.43 3.83
C THR A 272 15.22 13.52 2.77
N ASP A 273 14.57 13.22 1.64
CA ASP A 273 14.22 14.23 0.61
C ASP A 273 13.06 15.15 1.06
N LEU A 274 12.74 15.15 2.36
CA LEU A 274 11.69 15.97 2.95
C LEU A 274 12.07 17.45 2.91
N LYS A 275 11.17 18.27 2.38
CA LYS A 275 11.31 19.73 2.38
C LYS A 275 10.93 20.27 3.76
N LEU A 276 11.37 21.50 4.04
CA LEU A 276 11.06 22.19 5.30
C LEU A 276 9.55 22.22 5.60
N ASP A 277 8.72 22.39 4.57
CA ASP A 277 7.26 22.40 4.72
C ASP A 277 6.69 21.05 5.16
N ASP A 278 7.31 19.94 4.74
CA ASP A 278 6.91 18.60 5.17
C ASP A 278 7.22 18.38 6.65
N TRP A 279 8.38 18.87 7.12
CA TRP A 279 8.74 18.87 8.54
C TRP A 279 7.81 19.75 9.39
N LYS A 280 7.44 20.93 8.88
CA LYS A 280 6.46 21.81 9.55
C LYS A 280 5.07 21.19 9.60
N HIS A 281 4.68 20.46 8.56
CA HIS A 281 3.45 19.69 8.53
C HIS A 281 3.48 18.60 9.61
N LEU A 282 4.57 17.85 9.68
CA LEU A 282 4.81 16.83 10.69
C LEU A 282 4.76 17.40 12.13
N TYR A 283 5.37 18.56 12.37
CA TYR A 283 5.35 19.22 13.68
C TYR A 283 3.93 19.59 14.16
N LYS A 284 3.08 20.06 13.24
CA LYS A 284 1.66 20.33 13.54
C LYS A 284 0.91 19.03 13.83
N TRP A 285 1.15 18.01 13.01
CA TRP A 285 0.53 16.70 13.11
C TRP A 285 0.87 15.98 14.43
N CYS A 286 2.10 16.15 14.95
CA CYS A 286 2.57 15.49 16.17
C CYS A 286 1.87 15.94 17.48
N GLY A 287 0.99 16.93 17.46
CA GLY A 287 0.13 17.27 18.60
C GLY A 287 0.90 17.56 19.90
N ASN A 288 0.67 16.76 20.95
CA ASN A 288 1.36 16.84 22.25
C ASN A 288 2.36 15.68 22.46
N ASN A 289 2.87 15.06 21.39
CA ASN A 289 3.87 14.00 21.49
C ASN A 289 5.12 14.52 22.26
N PRO A 290 5.63 13.78 23.26
CA PRO A 290 6.81 14.18 24.04
C PRO A 290 8.05 14.53 23.22
N ARG A 291 8.17 13.96 22.01
CA ARG A 291 9.29 14.16 21.08
C ARG A 291 9.09 15.30 20.07
N LYS A 292 8.00 16.06 20.17
CA LYS A 292 7.74 17.26 19.34
C LYS A 292 8.90 18.27 19.32
N GLY A 293 9.70 18.32 20.40
CA GLY A 293 10.90 19.15 20.48
C GLY A 293 12.05 18.73 19.53
N LEU A 294 12.13 17.47 19.11
CA LEU A 294 13.13 17.00 18.13
C LEU A 294 12.81 17.50 16.73
N ILE A 295 11.54 17.40 16.34
CA ILE A 295 11.03 17.91 15.07
C ILE A 295 11.20 19.43 15.02
N ALA A 296 10.95 20.13 16.12
CA ALA A 296 11.21 21.57 16.24
C ALA A 296 12.69 21.92 15.98
N ARG A 297 13.63 21.14 16.54
CA ARG A 297 15.06 21.34 16.34
C ARG A 297 15.48 21.11 14.90
N LYS A 298 14.97 20.07 14.24
CA LYS A 298 15.28 19.81 12.83
C LYS A 298 14.74 20.92 11.91
N ILE A 299 13.53 21.41 12.18
CA ILE A 299 12.96 22.59 11.51
C ILE A 299 13.89 23.79 11.69
N GLN A 300 14.34 24.04 12.92
CA GLN A 300 15.24 25.15 13.22
C GLN A 300 16.58 25.03 12.48
N GLU A 301 17.21 23.84 12.47
CA GLU A 301 18.46 23.60 11.74
C GLU A 301 18.31 23.82 10.22
N MET A 302 17.17 23.40 9.65
CA MET A 302 16.89 23.59 8.23
C MET A 302 16.64 25.07 7.91
N GLU A 303 15.94 25.80 8.78
CA GLU A 303 15.74 27.25 8.67
C GLU A 303 17.07 28.00 8.75
N GLU A 304 17.93 27.66 9.71
CA GLU A 304 19.27 28.27 9.86
C GLU A 304 20.19 27.97 8.67
N LYS A 305 20.10 26.79 8.05
CA LYS A 305 20.85 26.46 6.83
C LYS A 305 20.39 27.26 5.62
N ILE A 306 19.09 27.53 5.49
CA ILE A 306 18.52 28.36 4.42
C ILE A 306 19.00 29.80 4.61
N ASP A 307 18.90 30.34 5.82
CA ASP A 307 19.31 31.72 6.12
C ASP A 307 20.82 31.96 5.89
N ASN A 308 21.67 30.97 6.16
CA ASN A 308 23.12 31.05 5.94
C ASN A 308 23.54 30.78 4.48
N ALA A 309 22.67 30.24 3.63
CA ALA A 309 22.91 30.04 2.20
C ALA A 309 22.57 31.30 1.36
N GLU A 310 21.87 32.27 1.96
CA GLU A 310 21.53 33.56 1.35
C GLU A 310 22.57 34.68 1.59
N TYR A 311 23.70 34.37 2.24
CA TYR A 311 24.85 35.27 2.46
C TYR A 311 26.09 34.84 1.69
#